data_AF-A0A816YYE3-F1
#
_entry.id   AF-A0A816YYE3-F1
#
_cell.length_a   1.000
_cell.length_b   1.000
_cell.length_c   1.000
_cell.angle_alpha   90.00
_cell.angle_beta   90.00
_cell.angle_gamma   90.00
#
_symmetry.space_group_name_H-M   'P 1'
#
loop_
_entity.id
_entity.type
_entity.pdbx_description
1 polymer ?
#
loop_
_entity_poly.entity_id
_entity_poly.type
_entity_poly.pdbx_seq_one_letter_code
_entity_poly.pdbx_strand_id
1 'polypeptide(L)'
;MIIQKDSTRPKGFMVWVGISSHGKTTLRFVKPGAKINSDYYINNILKPFLSRDVPRLFPSNEKTKLIFHQDNAPSHVSKKTIAFLNSSKLNYIKPEE
;
A
#
# COMPACT_ATOMS: atom_id res chain seq x y z
N MET A 1 -31.18 -6.70 -8.55
CA MET A 1 -30.31 -5.52 -8.46
C MET A 1 -29.71 -5.26 -9.83
N ILE A 2 -30.13 -4.19 -10.50
CA ILE A 2 -29.56 -3.79 -11.80
C ILE A 2 -28.48 -2.74 -11.50
N ILE A 3 -27.20 -3.08 -11.70
CA ILE A 3 -26.11 -2.10 -11.68
C ILE A 3 -25.96 -1.58 -13.10
N GLN A 4 -26.51 -0.41 -13.39
CA GLN A 4 -26.24 0.28 -14.64
C GLN A 4 -24.87 0.96 -14.53
N LYS A 5 -23.91 0.48 -15.32
CA LYS A 5 -22.58 1.07 -15.38
C LYS A 5 -22.65 2.35 -16.20
N ASP A 6 -22.53 3.48 -15.52
CA ASP A 6 -22.41 4.79 -16.16
C ASP A 6 -21.18 4.80 -17.09
N SER A 7 -21.42 4.88 -18.40
CA SER A 7 -20.40 4.88 -19.45
C SER A 7 -19.82 6.26 -19.74
N THR A 8 -20.34 7.31 -19.08
CA THR A 8 -19.92 8.71 -19.28
C THR A 8 -18.79 9.14 -18.34
N ARG A 9 -18.49 8.36 -17.31
CA ARG A 9 -17.43 8.68 -16.34
C ARG A 9 -16.04 8.58 -17.01
N PRO A 10 -15.22 9.66 -16.96
CA PRO A 10 -13.84 9.61 -17.44
C PRO A 10 -13.08 8.46 -16.80
N LYS A 11 -12.25 7.74 -17.59
CA LYS A 11 -11.41 6.67 -17.07
C LYS A 11 -10.39 7.24 -16.09
N GLY A 12 -10.63 7.06 -14.80
CA GLY A 12 -9.64 7.35 -13.76
C GLY A 12 -8.51 6.32 -13.77
N PHE A 13 -7.34 6.73 -13.32
CA PHE A 13 -6.25 5.82 -12.96
C PHE A 13 -6.03 5.90 -11.45
N MET A 14 -5.55 4.80 -10.86
CA MET A 14 -5.26 4.72 -9.43
C MET A 14 -3.75 4.70 -9.25
N VAL A 15 -3.26 5.43 -8.26
CA VAL A 15 -1.85 5.51 -7.90
C VAL A 15 -1.71 5.27 -6.41
N TRP A 16 -0.71 4.48 -6.04
CA TRP A 16 -0.26 4.38 -4.66
C TRP A 16 0.98 5.23 -4.43
N VAL A 17 1.00 5.96 -3.32
CA VAL A 17 2.12 6.79 -2.87
C VAL A 17 2.15 6.84 -1.35
N GLY A 18 3.35 6.70 -0.77
CA GLY A 18 3.63 7.03 0.62
C GLY A 18 4.45 8.32 0.71
N ILE A 19 4.25 9.10 1.77
CA ILE A 19 4.96 10.34 2.04
C ILE A 19 5.49 10.32 3.48
N SER A 20 6.71 10.78 3.69
CA SER A 20 7.32 10.98 5.00
C SER A 20 8.14 12.28 5.02
N SER A 21 8.72 12.62 6.18
CA SER A 21 9.68 13.73 6.30
C SER A 21 10.90 13.59 5.39
N HIS A 22 11.25 12.36 4.99
CA HIS A 22 12.36 12.06 4.07
C HIS A 22 11.95 12.10 2.59
N GLY A 23 10.69 12.45 2.30
CA GLY A 23 10.15 12.59 0.96
C GLY A 23 9.13 11.52 0.59
N LYS A 24 8.94 11.31 -0.71
CA LYS A 24 7.91 10.40 -1.25
C LYS A 24 8.46 9.06 -1.72
N THR A 25 7.62 8.04 -1.68
CA THR A 25 7.89 6.77 -2.35
C THR A 25 7.84 6.94 -3.87
N THR A 26 8.29 5.92 -4.59
CA THR A 26 8.01 5.78 -6.01
C THR A 26 6.49 5.75 -6.23
N LEU A 27 6.00 6.50 -7.23
CA LEU A 27 4.58 6.45 -7.62
C LEU A 27 4.30 5.09 -8.26
N ARG A 28 3.34 4.34 -7.72
CA ARG A 28 2.96 3.02 -8.24
C ARG A 28 1.61 3.11 -8.92
N PHE A 29 1.63 3.12 -10.25
CA PHE A 29 0.41 3.12 -11.05
C PHE A 29 -0.23 1.74 -11.01
N VAL A 30 -1.50 1.74 -10.64
CA VAL A 30 -2.34 0.55 -10.62
C VAL A 30 -2.91 0.37 -12.03
N LYS A 31 -2.83 -0.85 -12.55
CA LYS A 31 -3.34 -1.15 -13.89
C LYS A 31 -4.82 -0.76 -13.98
N PRO A 32 -5.25 0.00 -15.01
CA PRO A 32 -6.65 0.36 -15.18
C PRO A 32 -7.58 -0.86 -15.14
N GLY A 33 -8.65 -0.76 -14.35
CA GLY A 33 -9.61 -1.85 -14.15
C GLY A 33 -9.16 -2.98 -13.22
N ALA A 34 -7.93 -2.94 -12.68
CA ALA A 34 -7.49 -3.91 -11.68
C ALA A 34 -8.21 -3.68 -10.35
N LYS A 35 -8.64 -4.77 -9.71
CA LYS A 35 -9.11 -4.76 -8.33
C LYS A 35 -7.91 -4.92 -7.40
N ILE A 36 -7.70 -3.96 -6.50
CA ILE A 36 -6.70 -4.11 -5.44
C ILE A 36 -7.24 -5.03 -4.36
N ASN A 37 -7.02 -6.33 -4.56
CA ASN A 37 -7.15 -7.32 -3.50
C ASN A 37 -5.83 -7.41 -2.70
N SER A 38 -5.81 -8.22 -1.65
CA SER A 38 -4.65 -8.39 -0.78
C SER A 38 -3.41 -8.87 -1.53
N ASP A 39 -3.56 -9.79 -2.49
CA ASP A 39 -2.45 -10.29 -3.29
C ASP A 39 -1.82 -9.22 -4.18
N TYR A 40 -2.67 -8.42 -4.82
CA TYR A 40 -2.21 -7.31 -5.61
C TYR A 40 -1.46 -6.31 -4.74
N TYR A 41 -2.03 -5.96 -3.58
CA TYR A 41 -1.44 -5.02 -2.63
C TYR A 41 -0.08 -5.51 -2.11
N ILE A 42 0.01 -6.75 -1.65
CA ILE A 42 1.27 -7.30 -1.13
C ILE A 42 2.34 -7.35 -2.22
N ASN A 43 2.02 -7.89 -3.40
CA ASN A 43 3.03 -8.16 -4.42
C ASN A 43 3.46 -6.93 -5.20
N ASN A 44 2.52 -6.02 -5.52
CA ASN A 44 2.79 -4.88 -6.39
C ASN A 44 3.06 -3.60 -5.60
N ILE A 45 2.61 -3.52 -4.35
CA ILE A 45 2.76 -2.33 -3.50
C ILE A 45 3.74 -2.58 -2.35
N LEU A 46 3.41 -3.47 -1.41
CA LEU A 46 4.17 -3.60 -0.16
C LEU A 46 5.58 -4.18 -0.36
N LYS A 47 5.73 -5.26 -1.13
CA LYS A 47 7.06 -5.85 -1.41
C LYS A 47 8.00 -4.85 -2.11
N PRO A 48 7.58 -4.15 -3.18
CA PRO A 48 8.41 -3.10 -3.77
C PRO A 48 8.68 -1.90 -2.86
N PHE A 49 7.70 -1.49 -2.04
CA PHE A 49 7.89 -0.43 -1.03
C PHE A 49 9.00 -0.81 -0.04
N LEU A 50 8.90 -1.99 0.56
CA LEU A 50 9.87 -2.49 1.55
C LEU A 50 11.28 -2.69 0.97
N SER A 51 11.37 -3.17 -0.27
CA SER A 51 12.68 -3.49 -0.89
C SER A 51 13.37 -2.28 -1.51
N ARG A 52 12.63 -1.28 -2.01
CA ARG A 52 13.21 -0.16 -2.76
C ARG A 52 13.05 1.19 -2.06
N ASP A 53 11.86 1.48 -1.57
CA ASP A 53 11.58 2.81 -1.01
C ASP A 53 12.06 2.93 0.44
N VAL A 54 11.88 1.89 1.26
CA VAL A 54 12.32 1.92 2.67
C VAL A 54 13.84 2.12 2.79
N PRO A 55 14.73 1.37 2.11
CA PRO A 55 16.17 1.60 2.22
C PRO A 55 16.62 2.96 1.67
N ARG A 56 15.89 3.52 0.70
CA ARG A 56 16.18 4.81 0.09
C ARG A 56 15.75 5.98 0.98
N LEU A 57 14.58 5.87 1.62
CA LEU A 57 14.00 6.93 2.46
C LEU A 57 14.47 6.84 3.92
N PHE A 58 14.86 5.66 4.38
CA PHE A 58 15.26 5.38 5.76
C PHE A 58 16.54 4.54 5.74
N PRO A 59 17.73 5.18 5.72
CA PRO A 59 19.00 4.48 5.84
C PRO A 59 19.08 3.69 7.16
N SER A 60 20.01 2.73 7.23
CA SER A 60 20.01 1.65 8.25
C SER A 60 19.91 2.10 9.72
N ASN A 61 20.40 3.29 10.06
CA ASN A 61 20.32 3.89 11.41
C ASN A 61 18.91 4.41 11.78
N GLU A 62 17.99 4.52 10.82
CA GLU A 62 16.67 5.14 11.00
C GLU A 62 15.50 4.22 10.66
N LYS A 63 15.74 3.01 10.15
CA LYS A 63 14.68 2.04 9.83
C LYS A 63 13.80 1.70 11.04
N THR A 64 14.36 1.72 12.24
CA THR A 64 13.62 1.47 13.49
C THR A 64 12.63 2.58 13.83
N LYS A 65 12.83 3.79 13.28
CA LYS A 65 11.96 4.96 13.48
C LYS A 65 10.80 5.01 12.47
N LEU A 66 10.85 4.21 11.40
CA LEU A 66 9.77 4.13 10.43
C LEU A 66 8.55 3.46 11.06
N ILE A 67 7.43 4.18 11.11
CA ILE A 67 6.11 3.65 11.43
C ILE A 67 5.26 3.77 10.16
N PHE A 68 4.82 2.63 9.63
CA PHE A 68 3.95 2.58 8.47
C PHE A 68 2.48 2.78 8.87
N HIS A 69 1.80 3.69 8.18
CA HIS A 69 0.39 3.99 8.37
C HIS A 69 -0.36 3.85 7.04
N GLN A 70 -1.55 3.26 7.10
CA GLN A 70 -2.46 3.04 5.97
C GLN A 70 -3.90 3.07 6.47
N ASP A 71 -4.86 3.30 5.57
CA ASP A 71 -6.29 3.23 5.87
C ASP A 71 -6.80 1.78 5.98
N ASN A 72 -8.01 1.62 6.53
CA ASN A 72 -8.64 0.32 6.79
C ASN A 72 -9.34 -0.30 5.57
N ALA A 73 -8.87 -0.03 4.34
CA ALA A 73 -9.44 -0.65 3.16
C ALA A 73 -9.39 -2.19 3.28
N PRO A 74 -10.38 -2.96 2.78
CA PRO A 74 -10.45 -4.41 3.01
C PRO A 74 -9.19 -5.19 2.61
N SER A 75 -8.48 -4.77 1.55
CA SER A 75 -7.21 -5.37 1.13
C SER A 75 -6.05 -5.05 2.08
N HIS A 76 -6.08 -3.91 2.78
CA HIS A 76 -5.03 -3.44 3.68
C HIS A 76 -5.10 -4.13 5.04
N VAL A 77 -6.31 -4.39 5.55
CA VAL A 77 -6.56 -5.03 6.86
C VAL A 77 -6.91 -6.52 6.76
N SER A 78 -6.93 -7.10 5.56
CA SER A 78 -7.16 -8.54 5.41
C SER A 78 -6.14 -9.36 6.21
N LYS A 79 -6.57 -10.53 6.71
CA LYS A 79 -5.69 -11.49 7.42
C LYS A 79 -4.37 -11.74 6.70
N LYS A 80 -4.43 -11.84 5.36
CA LYS A 80 -3.25 -12.05 4.51
C LYS A 80 -2.27 -10.89 4.54
N THR A 81 -2.77 -9.65 4.47
CA THR A 81 -1.94 -8.45 4.52
C THR A 81 -1.37 -8.22 5.90
N ILE A 82 -2.16 -8.42 6.96
CA ILE A 82 -1.68 -8.32 8.35
C ILE A 82 -0.60 -9.37 8.63
N ALA A 83 -0.80 -10.62 8.19
CA ALA A 83 0.23 -11.66 8.32
C ALA A 83 1.54 -11.28 7.60
N PHE A 84 1.43 -10.72 6.38
CA PHE A 84 2.60 -10.22 5.66
C PHE A 84 3.30 -9.09 6.42
N LEU A 85 2.57 -8.08 6.90
CA LEU A 85 3.12 -6.96 7.67
C LEU A 85 3.84 -7.44 8.94
N ASN A 86 3.21 -8.36 9.69
CA ASN A 86 3.81 -8.96 10.89
C ASN A 86 5.13 -9.69 10.58
N SER A 87 5.24 -10.34 9.42
CA SER A 87 6.49 -11.01 8.99
C SER A 87 7.56 -10.05 8.45
N SER A 88 7.18 -8.83 8.04
CA SER A 88 8.04 -7.92 7.27
C SER A 88 9.05 -7.11 8.10
N LYS A 89 9.11 -7.33 9.42
CA LYS A 89 9.90 -6.53 10.40
C LYS A 89 9.63 -5.02 10.35
N LEU A 90 8.52 -4.61 9.72
CA LEU A 90 8.09 -3.22 9.62
C LEU A 90 7.23 -2.87 10.84
N ASN A 91 7.56 -1.79 11.54
CA ASN A 91 6.64 -1.23 12.52
C ASN A 91 5.50 -0.55 11.78
N TYR A 92 4.25 -0.85 12.16
CA TYR A 92 3.07 -0.26 11.53
C TYR A 92 1.96 -0.04 12.55
N ILE A 93 1.07 0.92 12.27
CA ILE A 93 -0.13 1.15 13.06
C ILE A 93 -1.11 0.02 12.73
N LYS A 94 -1.38 -0.81 13.74
CA LYS A 94 -2.36 -1.89 13.61
C LYS A 94 -3.76 -1.29 13.48
N PRO A 95 -4.64 -1.89 12.67
CA PRO A 95 -6.05 -1.52 12.71
C PRO A 95 -6.59 -1.73 14.14
N GLU A 96 -7.44 -0.81 14.59
CA GLU A 96 -8.20 -0.98 15.83
C GLU A 96 -9.05 -2.27 15.73
N GLU A 97 -9.14 -3.03 16.83
CA GLU A 97 -9.96 -4.24 16.92
C GLU A 97 -11.46 -3.93 16.87
#